data_AF-A0A7C2QGC2-F1
#
_entry.id   AF-A0A7C2QGC2-F1
#
_cell.length_a   1.000
_cell.length_b   1.000
_cell.length_c   1.000
_cell.angle_alpha   90.00
_cell.angle_beta   90.00
_cell.angle_gamma   90.00
#
_symmetry.space_group_name_H-M   'P 1'
#
loop_
_entity.id
_entity.type
_entity.pdbx_description
1 polymer ?
#
loop_
_entity_poly.entity_id
_entity_poly.type
_entity_poly.pdbx_seq_one_letter_code
_entity_poly.pdbx_strand_id
1 'polypeptide(L)'
;MPEIWFRYGGTEVSLELPDDLSYKTLEPRELKPDERLWRELSTFADNLGRDAGSRGFTILYDHSGDKMSLVILRHLIESLEQYSDRIRVLVSGWRLDPSEGWEDARRGLKEYDVRAEIINVRGRGMVEHSGMKIVEDLLDNSVKIILTASEPHGLFGKASLREALAFGGFAEIGFSEDLQADILTVWSRLIEELRPWAITMLNDRIYMGDAEDVAKRVYNAGCEEAVSDFEIVLAGCGGRPRDTSFQLIAHVIGLLRDTVVDDGLIGLIAECSRGLGSKSFMEAVLGGGGTPTRPRPSEDDPGDLH
;
A
#
# COMPACT_ATOMS: atom_id res chain seq x y z
N MET A 1 19.97 -28.29 6.47
CA MET A 1 18.64 -27.86 6.00
C MET A 1 18.42 -26.40 6.35
N PRO A 2 18.56 -25.49 5.38
CA PRO A 2 18.18 -24.09 5.54
C PRO A 2 16.67 -23.94 5.73
N GLU A 3 16.28 -22.92 6.48
CA GLU A 3 14.89 -22.61 6.81
C GLU A 3 14.57 -21.18 6.36
N ILE A 4 13.46 -21.00 5.64
CA ILE A 4 12.97 -19.68 5.21
C ILE A 4 11.69 -19.36 5.97
N TRP A 5 11.63 -18.17 6.55
CA TRP A 5 10.50 -17.70 7.37
C TRP A 5 9.62 -16.73 6.58
N PHE A 6 8.30 -16.91 6.70
CA PHE A 6 7.28 -16.08 6.06
C PHE A 6 6.27 -15.60 7.10
N ARG A 7 5.91 -14.32 7.04
CA ARG A 7 4.77 -13.80 7.80
C ARG A 7 3.47 -14.38 7.24
N TYR A 8 2.59 -14.85 8.12
CA TYR A 8 1.31 -15.48 7.80
C TYR A 8 0.27 -15.08 8.85
N GLY A 9 -0.66 -14.19 8.48
CA GLY A 9 -1.62 -13.63 9.42
C GLY A 9 -0.91 -12.99 10.61
N GLY A 10 -1.34 -13.34 11.82
CA GLY A 10 -0.71 -12.87 13.07
C GLY A 10 0.53 -13.65 13.53
N THR A 11 1.05 -14.58 12.73
CA THR A 11 2.18 -15.47 13.08
C THR A 11 3.22 -15.52 11.96
N GLU A 12 4.25 -16.35 12.14
CA GLU A 12 5.20 -16.73 11.10
C GLU A 12 5.11 -18.24 10.85
N VAL A 13 5.37 -18.64 9.61
CA VAL A 13 5.50 -20.04 9.17
C VAL A 13 6.85 -20.20 8.50
N SER A 14 7.41 -21.40 8.59
CA SER A 14 8.69 -21.70 7.98
C SER A 14 8.60 -22.81 6.94
N LEU A 15 9.51 -22.75 5.98
CA LEU A 15 9.75 -23.78 4.98
C LEU A 15 11.18 -24.27 5.12
N GLU A 16 11.34 -25.54 5.48
CA GLU A 16 12.62 -26.23 5.44
C GLU A 16 12.92 -26.66 4.01
N LEU A 17 14.10 -26.29 3.52
CA LEU A 17 14.53 -26.64 2.17
C LEU A 17 15.56 -27.78 2.20
N PRO A 18 15.48 -28.72 1.23
CA PRO A 18 16.54 -29.70 0.99
C PRO A 18 17.88 -29.02 0.71
N ASP A 19 18.98 -29.61 1.22
CA ASP A 19 20.33 -29.03 1.08
C ASP A 19 20.85 -29.07 -0.38
N ASP A 20 20.23 -29.86 -1.25
CA ASP A 20 20.55 -30.00 -2.68
C ASP A 20 19.79 -29.02 -3.59
N LEU A 21 18.87 -28.22 -3.04
CA LEU A 21 18.08 -27.26 -3.79
C LEU A 21 18.89 -25.97 -4.04
N SER A 22 18.98 -25.53 -5.30
CA SER A 22 19.54 -24.22 -5.64
C SER A 22 18.46 -23.15 -5.51
N TYR A 23 18.59 -22.26 -4.53
CA TYR A 23 17.64 -21.15 -4.31
C TYR A 23 18.35 -19.82 -4.07
N LYS A 24 17.59 -18.74 -4.25
CA LYS A 24 17.96 -17.38 -3.88
C LYS A 24 16.83 -16.79 -3.03
N THR A 25 17.17 -16.25 -1.86
CA THR A 25 16.22 -15.46 -1.07
C THR A 25 16.33 -14.00 -1.45
N LEU A 26 15.19 -13.36 -1.68
CA LEU A 26 15.08 -11.93 -1.91
C LEU A 26 14.31 -11.31 -0.74
N GLU A 27 14.93 -10.36 -0.07
CA GLU A 27 14.30 -9.61 1.01
C GLU A 27 14.22 -8.12 0.61
N PRO A 28 13.09 -7.46 0.89
CA PRO A 28 13.00 -6.02 0.69
C PRO A 28 14.02 -5.33 1.60
N ARG A 29 14.68 -4.30 1.06
CA ARG A 29 15.58 -3.47 1.87
C ARG A 29 14.74 -2.68 2.87
N GLU A 30 14.88 -3.00 4.15
CA GLU A 30 14.19 -2.28 5.20
C GLU A 30 14.92 -0.99 5.60
N LEU A 31 14.15 0.08 5.81
CA LEU A 31 14.66 1.30 6.42
C LEU A 31 15.09 1.03 7.86
N LYS A 32 16.37 1.28 8.15
CA LYS A 32 16.91 1.24 9.52
C LYS A 32 17.03 2.68 10.01
N PRO A 33 16.14 3.15 10.89
CA PRO A 33 16.19 4.52 11.35
C PRO A 33 17.45 4.76 12.18
N ASP A 34 18.10 5.89 11.92
CA ASP A 34 19.26 6.37 12.66
C ASP A 34 19.04 7.82 13.12
N GLU A 35 19.95 8.35 13.94
CA GLU A 35 19.85 9.74 14.44
C GLU A 35 19.85 10.78 13.30
N ARG A 36 20.49 10.45 12.17
CA ARG A 36 20.56 11.35 11.03
C ARG A 36 19.18 11.48 10.38
N LEU A 37 18.49 10.37 10.17
CA LEU A 37 17.12 10.34 9.64
C LEU A 37 16.19 11.23 10.46
N TRP A 38 16.22 11.08 11.78
CA TRP A 38 15.37 11.86 12.68
C TRP A 38 15.69 13.35 12.66
N ARG A 39 16.98 13.69 12.55
CA ARG A 39 17.41 15.09 12.38
C ARG A 39 16.94 15.68 11.06
N GLU A 40 17.00 14.92 9.97
CA GLU A 40 16.49 15.35 8.65
C GLU A 40 14.98 15.58 8.71
N LEU A 41 14.22 14.67 9.33
CA LEU A 41 12.78 14.81 9.52
C LEU A 41 12.40 16.02 10.39
N SER A 42 13.09 16.25 11.50
CA SER A 42 12.88 17.44 12.34
C SER A 42 13.26 18.73 11.61
N THR A 43 14.35 18.73 10.83
CA THR A 43 14.73 19.91 10.02
C THR A 43 13.67 20.22 8.97
N PHE A 44 13.11 19.19 8.33
CA PHE A 44 12.00 19.33 7.41
C PHE A 44 10.76 19.93 8.11
N ALA A 45 10.36 19.38 9.27
CA ALA A 45 9.25 19.89 10.06
C ALA A 45 9.47 21.34 10.53
N ASP A 46 10.68 21.70 10.95
CA ASP A 46 11.04 23.06 11.36
C ASP A 46 10.88 24.07 10.23
N ASN A 47 11.27 23.69 9.01
CA ASN A 47 11.09 24.54 7.83
C ASN A 47 9.61 24.75 7.51
N LEU A 48 8.80 23.67 7.54
CA LEU A 48 7.36 23.77 7.39
C LEU A 48 6.71 24.64 8.46
N GLY A 49 7.13 24.47 9.71
CA GLY A 49 6.67 25.21 10.87
C GLY A 49 6.87 26.71 10.74
N ARG A 50 8.08 27.13 10.34
CA ARG A 50 8.42 28.54 10.13
C ARG A 50 7.61 29.18 9.00
N ASP A 51 7.37 28.44 7.92
CA ASP A 51 6.64 28.94 6.76
C ASP A 51 5.11 28.91 6.96
N ALA A 52 4.61 28.05 7.85
CA ALA A 52 3.18 27.89 8.12
C ALA A 52 2.55 29.16 8.73
N GLY A 53 3.30 29.93 9.52
CA GLY A 53 2.76 31.09 10.24
C GLY A 53 1.71 30.65 11.26
N SER A 54 0.47 31.14 11.13
CA SER A 54 -0.66 30.73 11.99
C SER A 54 -1.50 29.58 11.42
N ARG A 55 -1.11 29.02 10.28
CA ARG A 55 -1.82 27.90 9.64
C ARG A 55 -1.62 26.62 10.45
N GLY A 56 -2.65 25.78 10.49
CA GLY A 56 -2.53 24.41 11.00
C GLY A 56 -1.84 23.48 10.01
N PHE A 57 -1.78 22.19 10.35
CA PHE A 57 -1.26 21.13 9.50
C PHE A 57 -2.32 20.06 9.24
N THR A 58 -2.42 19.61 8.00
CA THR A 58 -3.26 18.48 7.62
C THR A 58 -2.40 17.43 6.92
N ILE A 59 -2.29 16.26 7.55
CA ILE A 59 -1.49 15.14 7.08
C ILE A 59 -2.42 14.13 6.41
N LEU A 60 -2.22 13.87 5.12
CA LEU A 60 -2.88 12.83 4.35
C LEU A 60 -2.05 11.55 4.54
N TYR A 61 -2.51 10.69 5.45
CA TYR A 61 -1.78 9.50 5.86
C TYR A 61 -2.32 8.25 5.17
N ASP A 62 -1.50 7.66 4.30
CA ASP A 62 -1.77 6.37 3.66
C ASP A 62 -1.21 5.23 4.52
N HIS A 63 -2.11 4.59 5.27
CA HIS A 63 -1.80 3.47 6.15
C HIS A 63 -1.72 2.17 5.35
N SER A 64 -0.49 1.70 5.14
CA SER A 64 -0.21 0.45 4.42
C SER A 64 -0.08 -0.78 5.33
N GLY A 65 -0.30 -0.64 6.64
CA GLY A 65 -0.06 -1.70 7.63
C GLY A 65 1.40 -1.82 8.07
N ASP A 66 2.27 -0.90 7.65
CA ASP A 66 3.67 -0.86 8.07
C ASP A 66 3.86 -0.01 9.34
N LYS A 67 4.76 -0.46 10.22
CA LYS A 67 5.03 0.22 11.50
C LYS A 67 5.88 1.48 11.32
N MET A 68 6.75 1.52 10.32
CA MET A 68 7.71 2.60 10.17
C MET A 68 7.03 3.93 9.78
N SER A 69 6.01 3.87 8.93
CA SER A 69 5.16 5.01 8.58
C SER A 69 4.49 5.63 9.81
N LEU A 70 4.06 4.81 10.78
CA LEU A 70 3.50 5.30 12.05
C LEU A 70 4.56 5.97 12.92
N VAL A 71 5.78 5.42 12.98
CA VAL A 71 6.90 6.04 13.70
C VAL A 71 7.25 7.40 13.09
N ILE A 72 7.34 7.47 11.76
CA ILE A 72 7.59 8.72 11.03
C ILE A 72 6.47 9.72 11.27
N LEU A 73 5.21 9.29 11.21
CA LEU A 73 4.04 10.14 11.48
C LEU A 73 4.12 10.74 12.88
N ARG A 74 4.40 9.92 13.89
CA ARG A 74 4.55 10.35 15.27
C ARG A 74 5.65 11.42 15.39
N HIS A 75 6.84 11.13 14.89
CA HIS A 75 7.99 12.04 14.99
C HIS A 75 7.74 13.37 14.25
N LEU A 76 7.07 13.30 13.10
CA LEU A 76 6.63 14.49 12.36
C LEU A 76 5.68 15.34 13.20
N ILE A 77 4.67 14.72 13.82
CA ILE A 77 3.69 15.42 14.65
C ILE A 77 4.37 16.07 15.86
N GLU A 78 5.17 15.31 16.61
CA GLU A 78 5.94 15.84 17.76
C GLU A 78 6.81 17.06 17.35
N SER A 79 7.40 17.02 16.14
CA SER A 79 8.20 18.14 15.63
C SER A 79 7.34 19.34 15.19
N LEU A 80 6.09 19.14 14.77
CA LEU A 80 5.17 20.19 14.33
C LEU A 80 4.38 20.83 15.50
N GLU A 81 4.19 20.12 16.61
CA GLU A 81 3.44 20.58 17.79
C GLU A 81 3.99 21.89 18.39
N GLN A 82 5.29 22.15 18.25
CA GLN A 82 5.89 23.42 18.70
C GLN A 82 5.42 24.64 17.89
N TYR A 83 4.84 24.44 16.70
CA TYR A 83 4.38 25.49 15.79
C TYR A 83 2.85 25.65 15.77
N SER A 84 2.10 24.56 15.95
CA SER A 84 0.65 24.59 15.95
C SER A 84 0.04 23.45 16.77
N ASP A 85 -1.02 23.76 17.50
CA ASP A 85 -1.91 22.77 18.14
C ASP A 85 -2.97 22.23 17.17
N ARG A 86 -3.10 22.83 15.97
CA ARG A 86 -4.07 22.46 14.95
C ARG A 86 -3.47 21.48 13.95
N ILE A 87 -3.19 20.27 14.42
CA ILE A 87 -2.68 19.17 13.58
C ILE A 87 -3.79 18.14 13.39
N ARG A 88 -4.11 17.86 12.12
CA ARG A 88 -5.12 16.87 11.73
C ARG A 88 -4.48 15.79 10.86
N VAL A 89 -4.93 14.54 11.03
CA VAL A 89 -4.47 13.40 10.24
C VAL A 89 -5.67 12.76 9.57
N LEU A 90 -5.73 12.82 8.25
CA LEU A 90 -6.73 12.16 7.43
C LEU A 90 -6.16 10.80 7.03
N VAL A 91 -6.68 9.75 7.65
CA VAL A 91 -6.20 8.39 7.49
C VAL A 91 -6.95 7.71 6.35
N SER A 92 -6.20 7.23 5.38
CA SER A 92 -6.64 6.27 4.37
C SER A 92 -6.01 4.91 4.63
N GLY A 93 -6.74 3.84 4.34
CA GLY A 93 -6.26 2.45 4.42
C GLY A 93 -6.54 1.71 3.12
N TRP A 94 -6.44 2.38 1.97
CA TRP A 94 -6.87 1.85 0.68
C TRP A 94 -6.14 0.58 0.25
N ARG A 95 -4.90 0.37 0.75
CA ARG A 95 -4.08 -0.82 0.51
C ARG A 95 -4.48 -2.04 1.33
N LEU A 96 -5.41 -1.88 2.26
CA LEU A 96 -5.83 -2.90 3.21
C LEU A 96 -7.31 -3.24 3.02
N ASP A 97 -7.75 -4.33 3.64
CA ASP A 97 -9.17 -4.66 3.69
C ASP A 97 -9.93 -3.47 4.32
N PRO A 98 -10.97 -2.91 3.67
CA PRO A 98 -11.65 -1.73 4.16
C PRO A 98 -12.26 -1.85 5.55
N SER A 99 -12.52 -3.07 6.04
CA SER A 99 -13.01 -3.33 7.39
C SER A 99 -11.91 -3.52 8.43
N GLU A 100 -10.66 -3.83 8.03
CA GLU A 100 -9.53 -3.94 8.97
C GLU A 100 -8.63 -2.71 8.94
N GLY A 101 -8.45 -2.07 7.79
CA GLY A 101 -7.46 -1.01 7.61
C GLY A 101 -7.63 0.15 8.59
N TRP A 102 -8.86 0.58 8.85
CA TRP A 102 -9.12 1.62 9.85
C TRP A 102 -8.86 1.15 11.29
N GLU A 103 -9.23 -0.08 11.63
CA GLU A 103 -9.02 -0.60 12.98
C GLU A 103 -7.54 -0.80 13.27
N ASP A 104 -6.78 -1.28 12.28
CA ASP A 104 -5.33 -1.43 12.35
C ASP A 104 -4.63 -0.07 12.47
N ALA A 105 -5.00 0.91 11.61
CA ALA A 105 -4.48 2.26 11.71
C ALA A 105 -4.77 2.89 13.09
N ARG A 106 -6.02 2.80 13.57
CA ARG A 106 -6.44 3.33 14.88
C ARG A 106 -5.66 2.69 16.03
N ARG A 107 -5.44 1.36 15.97
CA ARG A 107 -4.63 0.65 16.96
C ARG A 107 -3.19 1.14 16.94
N GLY A 108 -2.59 1.25 15.76
CA GLY A 108 -1.23 1.78 15.58
C GLY A 108 -1.09 3.21 16.10
N LEU A 109 -1.96 4.12 15.68
CA LEU A 109 -1.97 5.52 16.14
C LEU A 109 -2.05 5.63 17.67
N LYS A 110 -2.83 4.76 18.31
CA LYS A 110 -2.92 4.67 19.78
C LYS A 110 -1.65 4.11 20.40
N GLU A 111 -1.10 3.03 19.85
CA GLU A 111 0.13 2.38 20.32
C GLU A 111 1.33 3.34 20.30
N TYR A 112 1.41 4.17 19.26
CA TYR A 112 2.48 5.17 19.10
C TYR A 112 2.16 6.53 19.75
N ASP A 113 1.06 6.67 20.50
CA ASP A 113 0.64 7.92 21.16
C ASP A 113 0.61 9.13 20.20
N VAL A 114 0.00 8.97 19.03
CA VAL A 114 -0.09 10.05 18.04
C VAL A 114 -1.12 11.10 18.50
N ARG A 115 -0.63 12.31 18.80
CA ARG A 115 -1.41 13.42 19.36
C ARG A 115 -1.86 14.40 18.29
N ALA A 116 -2.88 14.00 17.54
CA ALA A 116 -3.51 14.85 16.53
C ALA A 116 -5.01 14.56 16.45
N GLU A 117 -5.76 15.42 15.77
CA GLU A 117 -7.13 15.11 15.39
C GLU A 117 -7.12 14.03 14.30
N ILE A 118 -7.48 12.79 14.65
CA ILE A 118 -7.49 11.66 13.72
C ILE A 118 -8.86 11.55 13.04
N ILE A 119 -8.87 11.63 11.72
CA ILE A 119 -10.06 11.56 10.89
C ILE A 119 -9.94 10.37 9.95
N ASN A 120 -10.92 9.46 9.96
CA ASN A 120 -11.06 8.46 8.92
C ASN A 120 -11.61 9.12 7.67
N VAL A 121 -10.89 9.05 6.54
CA VAL A 121 -11.32 9.62 5.26
C VAL A 121 -12.56 8.92 4.70
N ARG A 122 -12.75 7.63 5.01
CA ARG A 122 -13.88 6.84 4.52
C ARG A 122 -15.18 7.36 5.12
N GLY A 123 -16.11 7.75 4.24
CA GLY A 123 -17.43 8.26 4.64
C GLY A 123 -17.42 9.74 5.05
N ARG A 124 -16.34 10.48 4.78
CA ARG A 124 -16.34 11.95 4.91
C ARG A 124 -17.19 12.59 3.83
N GLY A 125 -17.75 13.76 4.17
CA GLY A 125 -18.46 14.60 3.22
C GLY A 125 -17.53 15.04 2.10
N MET A 126 -18.01 14.97 0.87
CA MET A 126 -17.32 15.47 -0.30
C MET A 126 -18.04 16.68 -0.86
N VAL A 127 -17.28 17.63 -1.37
CA VAL A 127 -17.76 18.89 -1.94
C VAL A 127 -17.17 19.08 -3.33
N GLU A 128 -17.96 19.63 -4.25
CA GLU A 128 -17.48 19.99 -5.58
C GLU A 128 -16.55 21.20 -5.47
N HIS A 129 -15.31 21.05 -5.93
CA HIS A 129 -14.29 22.08 -5.95
C HIS A 129 -13.39 21.92 -7.18
N SER A 130 -13.21 23.00 -7.94
CA SER A 130 -12.36 22.99 -9.16
C SER A 130 -12.68 21.86 -10.16
N GLY A 131 -13.97 21.46 -10.28
CA GLY A 131 -14.42 20.40 -11.20
C GLY A 131 -14.08 18.97 -10.74
N MET A 132 -13.85 18.77 -9.44
CA MET A 132 -13.76 17.48 -8.78
C MET A 132 -14.55 17.51 -7.47
N LYS A 133 -15.05 16.36 -7.05
CA LYS A 133 -15.47 16.22 -5.65
C LYS A 133 -14.31 15.79 -4.79
N ILE A 134 -14.02 16.56 -3.76
CA ILE A 134 -12.94 16.29 -2.81
C ILE A 134 -13.47 16.29 -1.38
N VAL A 135 -12.73 15.67 -0.47
CA VAL A 135 -13.06 15.69 0.96
C VAL A 135 -12.99 17.14 1.48
N GLU A 136 -14.06 17.60 2.11
CA GLU A 136 -14.20 18.98 2.60
C GLU A 136 -13.05 19.41 3.53
N ASP A 137 -12.52 18.48 4.32
CA ASP A 137 -11.41 18.71 5.24
C ASP A 137 -10.11 19.19 4.56
N LEU A 138 -9.97 18.99 3.24
CA LEU A 138 -8.81 19.42 2.47
C LEU A 138 -8.85 20.91 2.07
N LEU A 139 -10.02 21.55 2.12
CA LEU A 139 -10.22 22.94 1.67
C LEU A 139 -9.84 24.01 2.70
N ASP A 140 -9.41 23.61 3.90
CA ASP A 140 -8.92 24.56 4.88
C ASP A 140 -7.58 25.19 4.45
N ASN A 141 -7.18 26.27 5.12
CA ASN A 141 -5.91 26.95 4.84
C ASN A 141 -4.71 26.31 5.58
N SER A 142 -4.78 25.02 5.93
CA SER A 142 -3.64 24.33 6.57
C SER A 142 -2.56 23.94 5.56
N VAL A 143 -1.33 23.79 6.04
CA VAL A 143 -0.25 23.18 5.26
C VAL A 143 -0.56 21.70 5.07
N LYS A 144 -0.54 21.25 3.81
CA LYS A 144 -0.84 19.86 3.43
C LYS A 144 0.43 19.04 3.34
N ILE A 145 0.42 17.85 3.93
CA ILE A 145 1.54 16.91 3.92
C ILE A 145 1.01 15.53 3.55
N ILE A 146 1.55 14.90 2.51
CA ILE A 146 1.26 13.51 2.17
C ILE A 146 2.30 12.63 2.86
N LEU A 147 1.85 11.61 3.60
CA LEU A 147 2.72 10.60 4.20
C LEU A 147 2.28 9.21 3.75
N THR A 148 3.17 8.50 3.05
CA THR A 148 2.89 7.16 2.49
C THR A 148 4.15 6.32 2.38
N ALA A 149 4.03 5.00 2.24
CA ALA A 149 5.11 4.12 1.79
C ALA A 149 5.07 3.91 0.26
N SER A 150 6.22 3.99 -0.40
CA SER A 150 6.37 3.60 -1.79
C SER A 150 6.89 2.16 -1.84
N GLU A 151 6.11 1.27 -2.45
CA GLU A 151 6.44 -0.16 -2.49
C GLU A 151 6.12 -0.78 -3.87
N PRO A 152 6.82 -1.86 -4.27
CA PRO A 152 6.51 -2.57 -5.50
C PRO A 152 5.06 -3.05 -5.53
N HIS A 153 4.39 -2.92 -6.67
CA HIS A 153 2.99 -3.31 -6.82
C HIS A 153 2.71 -3.86 -8.22
N GLY A 154 2.17 -5.06 -8.35
CA GLY A 154 2.07 -5.75 -9.65
C GLY A 154 1.10 -5.14 -10.66
N LEU A 155 0.24 -4.20 -10.25
CA LEU A 155 -0.60 -3.44 -11.18
C LEU A 155 0.00 -2.08 -11.58
N PHE A 156 0.76 -1.45 -10.68
CA PHE A 156 1.21 -0.06 -10.85
C PHE A 156 2.72 0.02 -11.14
N GLY A 157 3.43 -1.10 -11.08
CA GLY A 157 4.88 -1.16 -10.88
C GLY A 157 5.26 -0.75 -9.45
N LYS A 158 4.76 0.40 -8.99
CA LYS A 158 5.03 0.98 -7.67
C LYS A 158 3.77 1.68 -7.14
N ALA A 159 3.30 1.28 -5.97
CA ALA A 159 2.25 2.01 -5.25
C ALA A 159 2.91 3.12 -4.42
N SER A 160 2.68 4.39 -4.76
CA SER A 160 3.37 5.55 -4.20
C SER A 160 2.40 6.73 -4.00
N LEU A 161 2.93 7.96 -3.98
CA LEU A 161 2.19 9.21 -3.72
C LEU A 161 0.99 9.41 -4.63
N ARG A 162 1.11 9.07 -5.92
CA ARG A 162 0.05 9.26 -6.91
C ARG A 162 -1.13 8.33 -6.62
N GLU A 163 -0.84 7.06 -6.39
CA GLU A 163 -1.81 6.04 -6.05
C GLU A 163 -2.45 6.33 -4.68
N ALA A 164 -1.65 6.76 -3.70
CA ALA A 164 -2.12 7.16 -2.38
C ALA A 164 -3.14 8.31 -2.43
N LEU A 165 -2.93 9.31 -3.29
CA LEU A 165 -3.91 10.38 -3.48
C LEU A 165 -5.15 9.89 -4.24
N ALA A 166 -4.95 9.12 -5.32
CA ALA A 166 -6.04 8.65 -6.15
C ALA A 166 -6.96 7.68 -5.36
N PHE A 167 -6.42 6.60 -4.84
CA PHE A 167 -7.20 5.57 -4.16
C PHE A 167 -7.47 5.90 -2.69
N GLY A 168 -6.83 6.94 -2.15
CA GLY A 168 -6.91 7.30 -0.75
C GLY A 168 -8.30 7.71 -0.27
N GLY A 169 -9.26 7.97 -1.18
CA GLY A 169 -10.59 8.46 -0.83
C GLY A 169 -10.64 9.97 -0.60
N PHE A 170 -9.59 10.69 -0.99
CA PHE A 170 -9.49 12.14 -0.89
C PHE A 170 -10.28 12.88 -1.98
N ALA A 171 -10.54 12.21 -3.10
CA ALA A 171 -11.34 12.70 -4.21
C ALA A 171 -12.26 11.58 -4.75
N GLU A 172 -13.42 11.95 -5.31
CA GLU A 172 -14.26 11.03 -6.07
C GLU A 172 -13.66 10.84 -7.47
N ILE A 173 -13.44 9.58 -7.85
CA ILE A 173 -12.83 9.22 -9.14
C ILE A 173 -13.73 8.23 -9.86
N GLY A 174 -14.07 8.56 -11.10
CA GLY A 174 -14.56 7.57 -12.05
C GLY A 174 -13.35 6.96 -12.75
N PHE A 175 -13.06 5.69 -12.48
CA PHE A 175 -12.00 4.98 -13.17
C PHE A 175 -12.51 4.44 -14.51
N SER A 176 -11.76 4.77 -15.56
CA SER A 176 -11.90 4.28 -16.91
C SER A 176 -11.05 3.02 -17.13
N GLU A 177 -10.96 2.55 -18.38
CA GLU A 177 -10.04 1.47 -18.74
C GLU A 177 -8.56 1.91 -18.64
N ASP A 178 -8.25 3.20 -18.78
CA ASP A 178 -6.90 3.75 -18.65
C ASP A 178 -6.64 4.25 -17.22
N LEU A 179 -6.39 3.28 -16.33
CA LEU A 179 -6.19 3.54 -14.91
C LEU A 179 -5.02 4.50 -14.63
N GLN A 180 -3.96 4.47 -15.44
CA GLN A 180 -2.79 5.33 -15.26
C GLN A 180 -3.09 6.79 -15.59
N ALA A 181 -3.85 7.03 -16.67
CA ALA A 181 -4.32 8.37 -17.01
C ALA A 181 -5.22 8.97 -15.91
N ASP A 182 -6.08 8.14 -15.31
CA ASP A 182 -6.97 8.57 -14.23
C ASP A 182 -6.19 8.96 -12.96
N ILE A 183 -5.22 8.13 -12.56
CA ILE A 183 -4.31 8.42 -11.44
C ILE A 183 -3.58 9.75 -11.67
N LEU A 184 -3.02 9.96 -12.87
CA LEU A 184 -2.30 11.18 -13.22
C LEU A 184 -3.19 12.42 -13.25
N THR A 185 -4.45 12.27 -13.67
CA THR A 185 -5.43 13.36 -13.68
C THR A 185 -5.71 13.83 -12.26
N VAL A 186 -5.96 12.90 -11.34
CA VAL A 186 -6.23 13.22 -9.94
C VAL A 186 -5.02 13.80 -9.25
N TRP A 187 -3.84 13.20 -9.48
CA TRP A 187 -2.58 13.75 -9.00
C TRP A 187 -2.39 15.20 -9.43
N SER A 188 -2.48 15.48 -10.72
CA SER A 188 -2.19 16.83 -11.26
C SER A 188 -3.11 17.88 -10.67
N ARG A 189 -4.41 17.57 -10.55
CA ARG A 189 -5.40 18.50 -10.00
C ARG A 189 -5.21 18.72 -8.49
N LEU A 190 -4.98 17.65 -7.71
CA LEU A 190 -4.76 17.78 -6.26
C LEU A 190 -3.43 18.46 -5.93
N ILE A 191 -2.39 18.27 -6.74
CA ILE A 191 -1.12 18.97 -6.55
C ILE A 191 -1.27 20.47 -6.83
N GLU A 192 -1.93 20.84 -7.93
CA GLU A 192 -2.14 22.25 -8.27
C GLU A 192 -2.92 22.99 -7.17
N GLU A 193 -3.97 22.34 -6.66
CA GLU A 193 -4.87 22.88 -5.65
C GLU A 193 -4.23 22.92 -4.24
N LEU A 194 -3.66 21.80 -3.79
CA LEU A 194 -3.21 21.64 -2.41
C LEU A 194 -1.76 22.06 -2.19
N ARG A 195 -0.94 22.05 -3.26
CA ARG A 195 0.52 22.26 -3.24
C ARG A 195 1.19 21.56 -2.04
N PRO A 196 0.97 20.24 -1.89
CA PRO A 196 1.35 19.56 -0.68
C PRO A 196 2.86 19.32 -0.62
N TRP A 197 3.35 19.20 0.60
CA TRP A 197 4.62 18.55 0.86
C TRP A 197 4.42 17.04 0.90
N ALA A 198 5.48 16.27 0.71
CA ALA A 198 5.42 14.81 0.79
C ALA A 198 6.56 14.25 1.62
N ILE A 199 6.26 13.14 2.31
CA ILE A 199 7.21 12.23 2.91
C ILE A 199 6.84 10.84 2.39
N THR A 200 7.82 10.13 1.82
CA THR A 200 7.62 8.72 1.48
C THR A 200 8.89 7.90 1.66
N MET A 201 8.70 6.64 2.01
CA MET A 201 9.77 5.66 2.10
C MET A 201 9.86 4.85 0.81
N LEU A 202 11.06 4.57 0.33
CA LEU A 202 11.28 3.55 -0.70
C LEU A 202 12.59 2.83 -0.35
N ASN A 203 12.51 1.51 -0.17
CA ASN A 203 13.64 0.70 0.29
C ASN A 203 14.20 1.22 1.64
N ASP A 204 15.51 1.42 1.69
CA ASP A 204 16.27 1.90 2.85
C ASP A 204 16.33 3.44 2.95
N ARG A 205 15.46 4.17 2.25
CA ARG A 205 15.52 5.64 2.16
C ARG A 205 14.18 6.32 2.40
N ILE A 206 14.25 7.52 2.98
CA ILE A 206 13.14 8.47 3.02
C ILE A 206 13.37 9.58 2.01
N TYR A 207 12.31 9.96 1.31
CA TYR A 207 12.23 11.11 0.43
C TYR A 207 11.25 12.11 1.03
N MET A 208 11.72 13.33 1.26
CA MET A 208 10.91 14.42 1.81
C MET A 208 11.13 15.72 1.03
N GLY A 209 10.11 16.57 0.94
CA GLY A 209 10.17 17.83 0.19
C GLY A 209 8.85 18.15 -0.51
N ASP A 210 8.90 19.03 -1.52
CA ASP A 210 7.77 19.31 -2.40
C ASP A 210 7.26 18.01 -3.04
N ALA A 211 5.94 17.82 -3.08
CA ALA A 211 5.36 16.55 -3.51
C ALA A 211 5.68 16.20 -4.97
N GLU A 212 5.77 17.17 -5.89
CA GLU A 212 6.13 16.89 -7.28
C GLU A 212 7.58 16.43 -7.40
N ASP A 213 8.48 17.11 -6.69
CA ASP A 213 9.90 16.77 -6.71
C ASP A 213 10.19 15.45 -6.01
N VAL A 214 9.48 15.15 -4.91
CA VAL A 214 9.53 13.83 -4.27
C VAL A 214 9.03 12.76 -5.23
N ALA A 215 7.86 12.95 -5.87
CA ALA A 215 7.31 11.97 -6.80
C ALA A 215 8.24 11.68 -7.97
N LYS A 216 8.88 12.70 -8.55
CA LYS A 216 9.89 12.53 -9.63
C LYS A 216 11.10 11.73 -9.14
N ARG A 217 11.64 12.05 -7.96
CA ARG A 217 12.79 11.33 -7.38
C ARG A 217 12.47 9.88 -7.09
N VAL A 218 11.30 9.60 -6.53
CA VAL A 218 10.84 8.24 -6.20
C VAL A 218 10.50 7.45 -7.46
N TYR A 219 9.95 8.06 -8.50
CA TYR A 219 9.72 7.42 -9.79
C TYR A 219 11.04 6.96 -10.42
N ASN A 220 12.04 7.84 -10.43
CA ASN A 220 13.39 7.55 -10.97
C ASN A 220 14.21 6.59 -10.08
N ALA A 221 13.86 6.46 -8.80
CA ALA A 221 14.43 5.45 -7.93
C ALA A 221 13.84 4.08 -8.30
N GLY A 222 14.66 3.22 -8.91
CA GLY A 222 14.28 1.84 -9.18
C GLY A 222 13.93 1.08 -7.90
N CYS A 223 12.98 0.15 -8.02
CA CYS A 223 12.63 -0.81 -6.96
C CYS A 223 12.73 -2.26 -7.45
N GLU A 224 13.29 -2.44 -8.64
CA GLU A 224 13.52 -3.72 -9.28
C GLU A 224 14.83 -4.36 -8.81
N GLU A 225 14.84 -5.67 -8.71
CA GLU A 225 16.06 -6.46 -8.56
C GLU A 225 16.20 -7.38 -9.77
N ALA A 226 17.39 -7.38 -10.39
CA ALA A 226 17.67 -8.31 -11.49
C ALA A 226 17.79 -9.73 -10.96
N VAL A 227 16.95 -10.62 -11.48
CA VAL A 227 16.89 -12.03 -11.13
C VAL A 227 16.91 -12.88 -12.39
N SER A 228 17.41 -14.11 -12.26
CA SER A 228 17.20 -15.15 -13.28
C SER A 228 15.79 -15.71 -13.17
N ASP A 229 15.32 -16.35 -14.23
CA ASP A 229 14.04 -17.06 -14.20
C ASP A 229 14.13 -18.26 -13.23
N PHE A 230 13.04 -18.49 -12.49
CA PHE A 230 12.91 -19.61 -11.56
C PHE A 230 11.81 -20.57 -12.02
N GLU A 231 11.96 -21.86 -11.72
CA GLU A 231 10.89 -22.87 -11.93
C GLU A 231 9.77 -22.69 -10.90
N ILE A 232 10.13 -22.31 -9.68
CA ILE A 232 9.22 -22.11 -8.56
C ILE A 232 9.61 -20.81 -7.84
N VAL A 233 8.65 -19.92 -7.65
CA VAL A 233 8.79 -18.73 -6.80
C VAL A 233 7.80 -18.82 -5.66
N LEU A 234 8.31 -18.66 -4.43
CA LEU A 234 7.49 -18.56 -3.22
C LEU A 234 7.58 -17.14 -2.67
N ALA A 235 6.43 -16.53 -2.40
CA ALA A 235 6.36 -15.17 -1.90
C ALA A 235 5.46 -15.06 -0.67
N GLY A 236 6.01 -14.51 0.41
CA GLY A 236 5.22 -14.09 1.57
C GLY A 236 4.47 -12.80 1.26
N CYS A 237 3.20 -12.73 1.64
CA CYS A 237 2.35 -11.57 1.36
C CYS A 237 2.25 -10.56 2.52
N GLY A 238 3.25 -10.57 3.41
CA GLY A 238 3.44 -9.55 4.45
C GLY A 238 2.75 -9.81 5.80
N GLY A 239 1.93 -10.86 5.92
CA GLY A 239 1.15 -11.13 7.13
C GLY A 239 0.06 -10.08 7.40
N ARG A 240 -0.59 -10.17 8.56
CA ARG A 240 -1.67 -9.25 8.94
C ARG A 240 -1.11 -7.84 9.17
N PRO A 241 -1.75 -6.77 8.65
CA PRO A 241 -3.07 -6.73 8.00
C PRO A 241 -3.08 -6.87 6.47
N ARG A 242 -1.94 -7.16 5.84
CA ARG A 242 -1.79 -7.13 4.37
C ARG A 242 -2.30 -8.40 3.68
N ASP A 243 -2.29 -9.53 4.38
CA ASP A 243 -2.62 -10.84 3.81
C ASP A 243 -4.03 -11.34 4.17
N THR A 244 -4.93 -10.45 4.60
CA THR A 244 -6.24 -10.85 5.14
C THR A 244 -7.21 -11.36 4.06
N SER A 245 -6.98 -11.12 2.78
CA SER A 245 -7.81 -11.66 1.69
C SER A 245 -7.01 -11.91 0.41
N PHE A 246 -7.50 -12.81 -0.45
CA PHE A 246 -6.86 -13.08 -1.74
C PHE A 246 -6.82 -11.83 -2.64
N GLN A 247 -7.89 -11.03 -2.65
CA GLN A 247 -7.94 -9.77 -3.41
C GLN A 247 -6.76 -8.83 -3.10
N LEU A 248 -6.34 -8.74 -1.84
CA LEU A 248 -5.22 -7.86 -1.45
C LEU A 248 -3.89 -8.38 -1.97
N ILE A 249 -3.68 -9.70 -1.91
CA ILE A 249 -2.39 -10.29 -2.27
C ILE A 249 -2.28 -10.60 -3.77
N ALA A 250 -3.39 -10.58 -4.51
CA ALA A 250 -3.42 -10.96 -5.93
C ALA A 250 -2.48 -10.12 -6.80
N HIS A 251 -2.20 -8.87 -6.42
CA HIS A 251 -1.23 -8.04 -7.15
C HIS A 251 0.19 -8.64 -7.11
N VAL A 252 0.53 -9.47 -6.13
CA VAL A 252 1.85 -10.11 -6.02
C VAL A 252 2.08 -11.06 -7.20
N ILE A 253 1.02 -11.68 -7.75
CA ILE A 253 1.11 -12.49 -8.98
C ILE A 253 1.61 -11.63 -10.13
N GLY A 254 1.05 -10.43 -10.31
CA GLY A 254 1.47 -9.49 -11.35
C GLY A 254 2.92 -9.02 -11.18
N LEU A 255 3.41 -8.95 -9.93
CA LEU A 255 4.80 -8.60 -9.64
C LEU A 255 5.79 -9.72 -10.02
N LEU A 256 5.39 -10.98 -9.86
CA LEU A 256 6.27 -12.13 -9.98
C LEU A 256 6.18 -12.85 -11.33
N ARG A 257 5.13 -12.59 -12.12
CA ARG A 257 4.86 -13.31 -13.38
C ARG A 257 6.05 -13.34 -14.34
N ASP A 258 6.85 -12.26 -14.37
CA ASP A 258 7.98 -12.10 -15.29
C ASP A 258 9.29 -12.70 -14.72
N THR A 259 9.23 -13.35 -13.55
CA THR A 259 10.38 -13.99 -12.87
C THR A 259 10.31 -15.51 -12.88
N VAL A 260 9.28 -16.08 -13.49
CA VAL A 260 9.01 -17.52 -13.55
C VAL A 260 9.07 -18.00 -14.99
N VAL A 261 9.67 -19.16 -15.23
CA VAL A 261 9.68 -19.80 -16.55
C VAL A 261 8.26 -20.14 -17.02
N ASP A 262 8.08 -20.32 -18.34
CA ASP A 262 6.83 -20.85 -18.89
C ASP A 262 6.44 -22.17 -18.18
N ASP A 263 5.16 -22.29 -17.81
CA ASP A 263 4.59 -23.39 -17.02
C ASP A 263 5.17 -23.58 -15.59
N GLY A 264 5.99 -22.64 -15.10
CA GLY A 264 6.48 -22.63 -13.72
C GLY A 264 5.41 -22.24 -12.69
N LEU A 265 5.77 -22.30 -11.41
CA LEU A 265 4.83 -22.16 -10.29
C LEU A 265 5.09 -20.90 -9.45
N ILE A 266 4.03 -20.14 -9.18
CA ILE A 266 4.02 -19.06 -8.18
C ILE A 266 3.23 -19.54 -6.97
N GLY A 267 3.90 -19.73 -5.85
CA GLY A 267 3.29 -20.00 -4.54
C GLY A 267 3.20 -18.72 -3.72
N LEU A 268 1.98 -18.34 -3.33
CA LEU A 268 1.76 -17.23 -2.38
C LEU A 268 1.52 -17.80 -0.98
N ILE A 269 2.20 -17.23 0.02
CA ILE A 269 2.08 -17.61 1.43
C ILE A 269 1.34 -16.49 2.15
N ALA A 270 0.08 -16.75 2.48
CA ALA A 270 -0.86 -15.77 3.03
C ALA A 270 -2.02 -16.44 3.79
N GLU A 271 -2.47 -15.83 4.90
CA GLU A 271 -3.57 -16.36 5.72
C GLU A 271 -4.92 -16.30 5.02
N CYS A 272 -5.22 -15.20 4.33
CA CYS A 272 -6.51 -14.95 3.69
C CYS A 272 -7.71 -15.21 4.62
N SER A 273 -7.61 -14.80 5.89
CA SER A 273 -8.63 -15.08 6.92
C SER A 273 -10.03 -14.53 6.60
N ARG A 274 -10.14 -13.59 5.65
CA ARG A 274 -11.41 -13.03 5.14
C ARG A 274 -11.83 -13.61 3.79
N GLY A 275 -11.18 -14.67 3.34
CA GLY A 275 -11.48 -15.36 2.09
C GLY A 275 -10.98 -14.61 0.86
N LEU A 276 -11.75 -14.70 -0.22
CA LEU A 276 -11.28 -14.32 -1.54
C LEU A 276 -11.29 -12.81 -1.83
N GLY A 277 -12.05 -12.04 -1.04
CA GLY A 277 -12.21 -10.60 -1.21
C GLY A 277 -13.66 -10.20 -1.50
N SER A 278 -13.83 -9.03 -2.13
CA SER A 278 -15.14 -8.46 -2.42
C SER A 278 -15.91 -9.24 -3.49
N LYS A 279 -17.24 -9.14 -3.45
CA LYS A 279 -18.11 -9.73 -4.49
C LYS A 279 -17.73 -9.23 -5.89
N SER A 280 -17.49 -7.93 -6.06
CA SER A 280 -17.12 -7.34 -7.35
C SER A 280 -15.79 -7.86 -7.87
N PHE A 281 -14.81 -8.08 -6.99
CA PHE A 281 -13.56 -8.74 -7.36
C PHE A 281 -13.79 -10.19 -7.82
N MET A 282 -14.60 -10.95 -7.08
CA MET A 282 -14.94 -12.32 -7.47
C MET A 282 -15.67 -12.40 -8.81
N GLU A 283 -16.59 -11.49 -9.07
CA GLU A 283 -17.29 -11.38 -10.35
C GLU A 283 -16.32 -10.99 -11.48
N ALA A 284 -15.34 -10.13 -11.22
CA ALA A 284 -14.32 -9.78 -12.21
C ALA A 284 -13.39 -10.96 -12.55
N VAL A 285 -12.98 -11.74 -11.53
CA VAL A 285 -12.07 -12.88 -11.73
C VAL A 285 -12.79 -14.11 -12.28
N LEU A 286 -14.00 -14.41 -11.80
CA LEU A 286 -14.74 -15.64 -12.14
C LEU A 286 -15.91 -15.44 -13.11
N GLY A 287 -16.37 -14.20 -13.32
CA GLY A 287 -17.51 -13.91 -14.20
C GLY A 287 -17.27 -14.27 -15.67
N GLY A 288 -16.02 -14.55 -16.05
CA GLY A 288 -15.60 -14.99 -17.38
C GLY A 288 -15.57 -16.51 -17.61
N GLY A 289 -15.76 -17.40 -16.62
CA GLY A 289 -15.68 -18.84 -16.92
C GLY A 289 -15.92 -19.85 -15.80
N GLY A 290 -16.63 -20.93 -16.18
CA GLY A 290 -16.72 -22.18 -15.43
C GLY A 290 -17.99 -22.99 -15.71
N THR A 291 -18.13 -23.61 -16.89
CA THR A 291 -19.04 -24.75 -17.04
C THR A 291 -18.49 -25.87 -16.16
N PRO A 292 -19.25 -26.43 -15.20
CA PRO A 292 -18.75 -27.51 -14.36
C PRO A 292 -18.31 -28.66 -15.26
N THR A 293 -17.04 -29.05 -15.17
CA THR A 293 -16.54 -30.26 -15.80
C THR A 293 -17.31 -31.44 -15.21
N ARG A 294 -18.26 -31.99 -15.99
CA ARG A 294 -18.87 -33.28 -15.64
C ARG A 294 -17.75 -34.31 -15.58
N PRO A 295 -17.67 -35.14 -14.53
CA PRO A 295 -16.78 -36.28 -14.56
C PRO A 295 -17.09 -37.12 -15.80
N ARG A 296 -16.06 -37.56 -16.53
CA ARG A 296 -16.24 -38.55 -17.60
C ARG A 296 -16.95 -39.77 -16.99
N PRO A 297 -17.99 -40.32 -17.64
CA PRO A 297 -18.51 -41.61 -17.23
C PRO A 297 -17.36 -42.61 -17.30
N SER A 298 -17.22 -43.43 -16.27
CA SER A 298 -16.27 -44.54 -16.24
C SER A 298 -16.54 -45.46 -17.43
N GLU A 299 -15.53 -45.68 -18.27
CA GLU A 299 -15.51 -46.76 -19.26
C GLU A 299 -15.27 -48.10 -18.53
N ASP A 300 -16.18 -48.46 -17.63
CA ASP A 300 -16.25 -49.77 -16.99
C ASP A 300 -17.71 -50.02 -16.62
N ASP A 301 -18.55 -50.19 -17.65
CA ASP A 301 -19.84 -50.89 -17.50
C ASP A 301 -20.02 -51.80 -18.73
N PRO A 302 -19.43 -53.02 -18.71
CA PRO A 302 -19.71 -54.00 -19.73
C PRO A 302 -21.13 -54.52 -19.49
N GLY A 303 -21.99 -54.28 -20.47
CA GLY A 303 -23.43 -54.47 -20.40
C GLY A 303 -23.91 -55.76 -19.74
N ASP A 304 -24.98 -55.62 -18.97
CA ASP A 304 -25.93 -56.70 -18.73
C ASP A 304 -26.95 -56.73 -19.87
N LEU A 305 -26.77 -57.74 -20.71
CA LEU A 305 -27.82 -58.35 -21.51
C LEU A 305 -28.91 -58.86 -20.57
N HIS A 306 -30.16 -58.39 -20.72
CA HIS A 306 -31.38 -59.21 -20.77
C HIS A 306 -32.61 -58.37 -21.11
#